data_AF-A0A963S758-F1
#
_entry.id   AF-A0A963S758-F1
#
_cell.length_a   1.000
_cell.length_b   1.000
_cell.length_c   1.000
_cell.angle_alpha   90.00
_cell.angle_beta   90.00
_cell.angle_gamma   90.00
#
_symmetry.space_group_name_H-M   'P 1'
#
loop_
_entity.id
_entity.type
_entity.pdbx_description
1 polymer ?
#
loop_
_entity_poly.entity_id
_entity_poly.type
_entity_poly.pdbx_seq_one_letter_code
_entity_poly.pdbx_strand_id
1 'polypeptide(L)'
;MTTTVQDLRKILDWALAENDRPGSPYFGRIDPDLVAVAGHSCGGMQAIIVGDDPRIKTVIVHNSGVTPKRYVLASNPPQVIHEQRIQGLKRPVLVVMGGKSDVLWEHGNNLYDKLPGPGAFVSSEIGHGGTFEQPHGGVVAGFAVDWLEWQLRGKQQAATTFVGQACKICGMPDWTIKTKGLTSVPVD
;
A
#
# COMPACT_ATOMS: atom_id res chain seq x y z
N MET A 1 -1.53 17.08 -14.68
CA MET A 1 -0.42 17.26 -13.74
C MET A 1 -0.14 15.90 -13.15
N THR A 2 1.08 15.37 -13.26
CA THR A 2 1.42 14.01 -12.78
C THR A 2 2.28 14.17 -11.53
N THR A 3 1.95 13.48 -10.45
CA THR A 3 2.77 13.44 -9.24
C THR A 3 4.10 12.75 -9.52
N THR A 4 5.13 13.08 -8.75
CA THR A 4 6.44 12.43 -8.80
C THR A 4 6.81 11.82 -7.46
N VAL A 5 7.80 10.90 -7.45
CA VAL A 5 8.40 10.39 -6.20
C VAL A 5 8.90 11.53 -5.31
N GLN A 6 9.45 12.59 -5.92
CA GLN A 6 9.94 13.74 -5.16
C GLN A 6 8.81 14.54 -4.54
N ASP A 7 7.64 14.60 -5.17
CA ASP A 7 6.47 15.29 -4.59
C ASP A 7 5.95 14.54 -3.37
N LEU A 8 5.94 13.21 -3.39
CA LEU A 8 5.59 12.39 -2.22
C LEU A 8 6.55 12.60 -1.05
N ARG A 9 7.86 12.74 -1.31
CA ARG A 9 8.84 13.05 -0.27
C ARG A 9 8.66 14.48 0.26
N LYS A 10 8.45 15.45 -0.64
CA LYS A 10 8.21 16.85 -0.26
C LYS A 10 6.94 17.03 0.56
N ILE A 11 5.85 16.33 0.22
CA ILE A 11 4.59 16.45 1.00
C ILE A 11 4.75 15.82 2.39
N LEU A 12 5.53 14.74 2.51
CA LEU A 12 5.87 14.16 3.82
C LEU A 12 6.71 15.14 4.65
N ASP A 13 7.76 15.73 4.06
CA ASP A 13 8.59 16.74 4.74
C ASP A 13 7.75 17.95 5.18
N TRP A 14 6.88 18.44 4.29
CA TRP A 14 5.98 19.56 4.57
C TRP A 14 4.98 19.22 5.68
N ALA A 15 4.32 18.07 5.63
CA ALA A 15 3.32 17.68 6.61
C ALA A 15 3.92 17.60 8.02
N LEU A 16 5.13 17.03 8.15
CA LEU A 16 5.83 16.96 9.43
C LEU A 16 6.31 18.33 9.90
N ALA A 17 6.79 19.19 9.00
CA ALA A 17 7.14 20.57 9.35
C ALA A 17 5.92 21.38 9.80
N GLU A 18 4.76 21.20 9.17
CA GLU A 18 3.50 21.84 9.58
C GLU A 18 3.00 21.33 10.93
N ASN A 19 3.26 20.06 11.27
CA ASN A 19 2.96 19.53 12.58
C ASN A 19 3.70 20.25 13.70
N ASP A 20 4.92 20.73 13.43
CA ASP A 20 5.78 21.38 14.41
C ASP A 20 5.70 22.91 14.37
N ARG A 21 5.04 23.50 13.38
CA ARG A 21 4.99 24.95 13.17
C ARG A 21 3.89 25.61 14.02
N PRO A 22 4.23 26.48 14.99
CA PRO A 22 3.23 27.24 15.74
C PRO A 22 2.36 28.07 14.80
N GLY A 23 1.04 28.02 15.00
CA GLY A 23 0.06 28.69 14.14
C GLY A 23 -0.34 27.91 12.90
N SER A 24 0.26 26.74 12.62
CA SER A 24 -0.26 25.83 11.59
C SER A 24 -1.61 25.23 12.01
N PRO A 25 -2.58 25.07 11.08
CA PRO A 25 -3.77 24.26 11.31
C PRO A 25 -3.48 22.79 11.68
N TYR A 26 -2.29 22.30 11.34
CA TYR A 26 -1.85 20.92 11.60
C TYR A 26 -0.98 20.78 12.84
N PHE A 27 -0.70 21.88 13.55
CA PHE A 27 0.18 21.88 14.72
C PHE A 27 -0.26 20.84 15.76
N GLY A 28 0.60 19.84 16.02
CA GLY A 28 0.35 18.73 16.94
C GLY A 28 -0.76 17.75 16.53
N ARG A 29 -1.17 17.72 15.26
CA ARG A 29 -2.27 16.86 14.75
C ARG A 29 -1.81 15.67 13.92
N ILE A 30 -0.53 15.58 13.60
CA ILE A 30 0.07 14.51 12.80
C ILE A 30 1.02 13.75 13.71
N ASP A 31 0.79 12.46 13.84
CA ASP A 31 1.71 11.58 14.55
C ASP A 31 2.80 11.10 13.58
N PRO A 32 4.07 11.51 13.75
CA PRO A 32 5.17 11.12 12.86
C PRO A 32 5.47 9.62 12.90
N ASP A 33 4.99 8.91 13.93
CA ASP A 33 5.12 7.46 14.03
C ASP A 33 3.97 6.70 13.35
N LEU A 34 2.95 7.38 12.84
CA LEU A 34 1.80 6.76 12.19
C LEU A 34 1.68 7.18 10.71
N VAL A 35 2.76 6.97 9.95
CA VAL A 35 2.83 7.36 8.52
C VAL A 35 2.75 6.13 7.62
N ALA A 36 1.88 6.20 6.61
CA ALA A 36 1.79 5.23 5.52
C ALA A 36 1.89 5.93 4.16
N VAL A 37 2.30 5.18 3.13
CA VAL A 37 2.20 5.63 1.74
C VAL A 37 1.33 4.66 0.95
N ALA A 38 0.46 5.19 0.11
CA ALA A 38 -0.41 4.40 -0.74
C ALA A 38 -0.47 4.97 -2.15
N GLY A 39 -0.82 4.14 -3.13
CA GLY A 39 -1.05 4.62 -4.48
C GLY A 39 -1.67 3.60 -5.41
N HIS A 40 -2.32 4.12 -6.45
CA HIS A 40 -2.97 3.35 -7.51
C HIS A 40 -2.18 3.45 -8.82
N SER A 41 -2.05 2.35 -9.56
CA SER A 41 -1.39 2.31 -10.86
C SER A 41 0.03 2.92 -10.81
N CYS A 42 0.33 3.97 -11.58
CA CYS A 42 1.60 4.71 -11.49
C CYS A 42 1.89 5.22 -10.07
N GLY A 43 0.88 5.68 -9.33
CA GLY A 43 1.02 6.09 -7.93
C GLY A 43 1.44 4.93 -7.02
N GLY A 44 1.01 3.70 -7.32
CA GLY A 44 1.45 2.50 -6.60
C GLY A 44 2.94 2.23 -6.79
N MET A 45 3.49 2.49 -7.97
CA MET A 45 4.93 2.41 -8.22
C MET A 45 5.71 3.49 -7.46
N GLN A 46 5.14 4.68 -7.36
CA GLN A 46 5.71 5.74 -6.53
C GLN A 46 5.70 5.37 -5.05
N ALA A 47 4.61 4.78 -4.55
CA ALA A 47 4.51 4.28 -3.18
C ALA A 47 5.55 3.20 -2.88
N ILE A 48 5.80 2.29 -3.82
CA ILE A 48 6.88 1.28 -3.72
C ILE A 48 8.25 1.95 -3.59
N ILE A 49 8.55 2.95 -4.42
CA ILE A 49 9.84 3.65 -4.41
C ILE A 49 10.02 4.45 -3.11
N VAL A 50 8.96 5.09 -2.63
CA VAL A 50 9.00 5.93 -1.43
C VAL A 50 8.97 5.10 -0.14
N GLY A 51 8.43 3.89 -0.18
CA GLY A 51 8.30 3.00 0.97
C GLY A 51 9.60 2.54 1.62
N ASP A 52 10.77 2.90 1.06
CA ASP A 52 12.08 2.73 1.70
C ASP A 52 12.40 3.85 2.73
N ASP A 53 11.61 4.93 2.76
CA ASP A 53 11.77 6.01 3.72
C ASP A 53 11.49 5.50 5.15
N PRO A 54 12.42 5.67 6.10
CA PRO A 54 12.29 5.11 7.45
C PRO A 54 11.12 5.67 8.26
N ARG A 55 10.54 6.81 7.84
CA ARG A 55 9.35 7.39 8.48
C ARG A 55 8.09 6.59 8.16
N ILE A 56 8.07 5.88 7.04
CA ILE A 56 6.91 5.11 6.59
C ILE A 56 6.87 3.77 7.33
N LYS A 57 5.73 3.49 7.96
CA LYS A 57 5.52 2.26 8.72
C LYS A 57 4.82 1.17 7.92
N THR A 58 4.12 1.52 6.84
CA THR A 58 3.49 0.55 5.94
C THR A 58 3.21 1.14 4.55
N VAL A 59 3.08 0.26 3.55
CA VAL A 59 2.80 0.61 2.15
C VAL A 59 1.54 -0.10 1.68
N ILE A 60 0.67 0.61 0.93
CA ILE A 60 -0.46 0.02 0.22
C ILE A 60 -0.31 0.25 -1.29
N VAL A 61 -0.30 -0.84 -2.05
CA VAL A 61 -0.15 -0.82 -3.51
C VAL A 61 -1.44 -1.29 -4.15
N HIS A 62 -2.15 -0.40 -4.83
CA HIS A 62 -3.37 -0.72 -5.56
C HIS A 62 -3.10 -0.88 -7.06
N ASN A 63 -3.51 -2.01 -7.63
CA ASN A 63 -3.52 -2.29 -9.07
C ASN A 63 -2.17 -1.95 -9.73
N SER A 64 -1.07 -2.38 -9.12
CA SER A 64 0.27 -1.93 -9.46
C SER A 64 1.33 -2.92 -8.97
N GLY A 65 2.60 -2.64 -9.29
CA GLY A 65 3.71 -3.48 -8.87
C GLY A 65 5.01 -3.15 -9.59
N VAL A 66 5.88 -4.14 -9.72
CA VAL A 66 7.21 -3.99 -10.34
C VAL A 66 7.46 -5.04 -11.41
N THR A 67 8.33 -4.71 -12.37
CA THR A 67 8.76 -5.60 -13.44
C THR A 67 10.12 -6.25 -13.13
N PRO A 68 10.37 -7.49 -13.59
CA PRO A 68 11.69 -8.13 -13.45
C PRO A 68 12.80 -7.41 -14.21
N LYS A 69 12.46 -6.79 -15.35
CA LYS A 69 13.38 -5.99 -16.16
C LYS A 69 13.09 -4.51 -15.96
N ARG A 70 14.13 -3.68 -16.06
CA ARG A 70 14.00 -2.22 -16.01
C ARG A 70 13.01 -1.76 -17.09
N TYR A 71 11.89 -1.18 -16.66
CA TYR A 71 10.91 -0.56 -17.53
C TYR A 71 10.82 0.93 -17.22
N VAL A 72 10.77 1.77 -18.26
CA VAL A 72 10.63 3.21 -18.10
C VAL A 72 9.23 3.59 -18.56
N LEU A 73 8.39 3.98 -17.61
CA LEU A 73 7.08 4.54 -17.95
C LEU A 73 7.26 5.91 -18.58
N ALA A 74 6.59 6.10 -19.72
CA ALA A 74 6.42 7.42 -20.34
C ALA A 74 5.59 8.32 -19.40
N SER A 75 6.30 8.99 -18.49
CA SER A 75 5.80 9.91 -17.49
C SER A 75 6.74 11.12 -17.44
N ASN A 76 6.31 12.23 -16.85
CA ASN A 76 7.14 13.42 -16.72
C ASN A 76 7.34 13.76 -15.24
N PRO A 77 8.53 13.52 -14.66
CA PRO A 77 9.71 12.89 -15.24
C PRO A 77 9.53 11.37 -15.42
N PRO A 78 10.37 10.71 -16.25
CA PRO A 78 10.27 9.27 -16.48
C PRO A 78 10.43 8.45 -15.20
N GLN A 79 9.47 7.55 -14.94
CA GLN A 79 9.50 6.65 -13.80
C GLN A 79 10.13 5.31 -14.19
N VAL A 80 11.16 4.93 -13.44
CA VAL A 80 11.85 3.65 -13.63
C VAL A 80 11.24 2.62 -12.69
N ILE A 81 10.56 1.64 -13.26
CA ILE A 81 10.04 0.47 -12.56
C ILE A 81 11.06 -0.67 -12.67
N HIS A 82 11.45 -1.23 -11.53
CA HIS A 82 12.31 -2.40 -11.48
C HIS A 82 12.17 -3.09 -10.13
N GLU A 83 12.26 -4.42 -10.10
CA GLU A 83 12.18 -5.19 -8.86
C GLU A 83 13.22 -4.78 -7.80
N GLN A 84 14.39 -4.25 -8.18
CA GLN A 84 15.36 -3.75 -7.21
C GLN A 84 14.81 -2.62 -6.32
N ARG A 85 13.75 -1.93 -6.73
CA ARG A 85 13.08 -0.90 -5.91
C ARG A 85 12.40 -1.47 -4.67
N ILE A 86 12.14 -2.78 -4.61
CA ILE A 86 11.41 -3.39 -3.49
C ILE A 86 12.34 -3.80 -2.34
N GLN A 87 13.67 -3.72 -2.51
CA GLN A 87 14.63 -4.21 -1.51
C GLN A 87 14.53 -3.47 -0.17
N GLY A 88 14.12 -2.20 -0.21
CA GLY A 88 13.88 -1.35 0.97
C GLY A 88 12.56 -1.62 1.70
N LEU A 89 11.63 -2.39 1.10
CA LEU A 89 10.32 -2.67 1.68
C LEU A 89 10.38 -3.74 2.79
N LYS A 90 11.04 -3.40 3.90
CA LYS A 90 11.15 -4.27 5.10
C LYS A 90 9.93 -4.18 6.00
N ARG A 91 9.14 -3.11 5.87
CA ARG A 91 7.90 -2.89 6.61
C ARG A 91 6.73 -3.62 5.94
N PRO A 92 5.62 -3.87 6.66
CA PRO A 92 4.45 -4.56 6.11
C PRO A 92 3.90 -3.86 4.86
N VAL A 93 3.60 -4.65 3.82
CA VAL A 93 3.02 -4.17 2.55
C VAL A 93 1.71 -4.87 2.23
N LEU A 94 0.68 -4.09 1.90
CA LEU A 94 -0.56 -4.61 1.31
C LEU A 94 -0.53 -4.38 -0.20
N VAL A 95 -0.67 -5.45 -0.97
CA VAL A 95 -0.83 -5.42 -2.44
C VAL A 95 -2.28 -5.78 -2.75
N VAL A 96 -3.03 -4.87 -3.35
CA VAL A 96 -4.43 -5.09 -3.77
C VAL A 96 -4.48 -5.07 -5.30
N MET A 97 -4.99 -6.12 -5.90
CA MET A 97 -5.00 -6.29 -7.36
C MET A 97 -6.40 -6.57 -7.91
N GLY A 98 -6.65 -6.14 -9.14
CA GLY A 98 -7.91 -6.32 -9.84
C GLY A 98 -8.07 -7.64 -10.58
N GLY A 99 -7.42 -8.71 -10.11
CA GLY A 99 -7.49 -10.02 -10.75
C GLY A 99 -6.72 -10.08 -12.08
N LYS A 100 -6.88 -11.18 -12.81
CA LYS A 100 -6.18 -11.42 -14.09
C LYS A 100 -6.57 -10.44 -15.18
N SER A 101 -7.74 -9.81 -15.07
CA SER A 101 -8.18 -8.74 -15.97
C SER A 101 -7.45 -7.40 -15.74
N ASP A 102 -6.73 -7.23 -14.63
CA ASP A 102 -5.87 -6.08 -14.39
C ASP A 102 -4.61 -6.15 -15.26
N VAL A 103 -4.36 -5.10 -16.05
CA VAL A 103 -3.19 -5.01 -16.92
C VAL A 103 -1.85 -5.06 -16.16
N LEU A 104 -1.87 -4.78 -14.84
CA LEU A 104 -0.69 -4.87 -13.97
C LEU A 104 -0.71 -6.10 -13.05
N TRP A 105 -1.59 -7.09 -13.30
CA TRP A 105 -1.71 -8.32 -12.50
C TRP A 105 -0.37 -9.00 -12.22
N GLU A 106 0.41 -9.25 -13.27
CA GLU A 106 1.72 -9.91 -13.19
C GLU A 106 2.74 -9.05 -12.41
N HIS A 107 2.64 -7.72 -12.49
CA HIS A 107 3.54 -6.83 -11.77
C HIS A 107 3.26 -6.87 -10.26
N GLY A 108 1.99 -6.93 -9.87
CA GLY A 108 1.58 -7.07 -8.47
C GLY A 108 2.00 -8.41 -7.88
N ASN A 109 1.86 -9.51 -8.64
CA ASN A 109 2.36 -10.83 -8.22
C ASN A 109 3.88 -10.82 -8.05
N ASN A 110 4.62 -10.29 -9.04
CA ASN A 110 6.07 -10.18 -8.96
C ASN A 110 6.54 -9.32 -7.77
N LEU A 111 5.84 -8.22 -7.46
CA LEU A 111 6.08 -7.45 -6.24
C LEU A 111 5.92 -8.34 -5.00
N TYR A 112 4.75 -8.95 -4.83
CA TYR A 112 4.44 -9.71 -3.62
C TYR A 112 5.39 -10.89 -3.42
N ASP A 113 5.66 -11.66 -4.46
CA ASP A 113 6.50 -12.85 -4.38
C ASP A 113 7.93 -12.49 -3.92
N LYS A 114 8.43 -11.33 -4.35
CA LYS A 114 9.79 -10.85 -4.04
C LYS A 114 9.87 -9.86 -2.87
N LEU A 115 8.75 -9.53 -2.21
CA LEU A 115 8.77 -8.66 -1.02
C LEU A 115 9.77 -9.20 0.03
N PRO A 116 10.69 -8.37 0.54
CA PRO A 116 11.66 -8.82 1.54
C PRO A 116 11.12 -8.76 2.97
N GLY A 117 10.01 -8.05 3.21
CA GLY A 117 9.31 -7.96 4.49
C GLY A 117 7.96 -8.68 4.50
N PRO A 118 7.19 -8.51 5.60
CA PRO A 118 5.82 -9.02 5.70
C PRO A 118 4.91 -8.44 4.63
N GLY A 119 3.89 -9.18 4.22
CA GLY A 119 2.88 -8.63 3.33
C GLY A 119 1.64 -9.48 3.16
N ALA A 120 0.61 -8.83 2.62
CA ALA A 120 -0.62 -9.44 2.16
C ALA A 120 -0.84 -9.11 0.68
N PHE A 121 -1.36 -10.07 -0.06
CA PHE A 121 -1.80 -9.90 -1.44
C PHE A 121 -3.28 -10.23 -1.50
N VAL A 122 -4.11 -9.26 -1.87
CA VAL A 122 -5.57 -9.37 -1.94
C VAL A 122 -6.00 -9.15 -3.39
N SER A 123 -6.90 -9.99 -3.91
CA SER A 123 -7.33 -9.89 -5.30
C SER A 123 -8.77 -10.33 -5.55
N SER A 124 -9.43 -9.65 -6.48
CA SER A 124 -10.73 -10.02 -7.07
C SER A 124 -10.79 -9.55 -8.53
N GLU A 125 -11.64 -10.12 -9.39
CA GLU A 125 -11.78 -9.76 -10.82
C GLU A 125 -12.55 -8.44 -11.02
N ILE A 126 -11.95 -7.35 -10.56
CA ILE A 126 -12.51 -5.98 -10.60
C ILE A 126 -11.71 -5.05 -11.54
N GLY A 127 -10.71 -5.60 -12.24
CA GLY A 127 -9.92 -4.88 -13.24
C GLY A 127 -9.04 -3.76 -12.67
N HIS A 128 -8.38 -3.04 -13.56
CA HIS A 128 -7.37 -2.04 -13.19
C HIS A 128 -7.94 -0.86 -12.37
N GLY A 129 -9.21 -0.50 -12.58
CA GLY A 129 -9.88 0.57 -11.83
C GLY A 129 -10.23 0.20 -10.39
N GLY A 130 -10.17 -1.08 -10.03
CA GLY A 130 -10.54 -1.55 -8.69
C GLY A 130 -11.95 -1.12 -8.31
N THR A 131 -12.14 -0.70 -7.06
CA THR A 131 -13.42 -0.18 -6.55
C THR A 131 -13.43 1.34 -6.34
N PHE A 132 -12.46 2.08 -6.91
CA PHE A 132 -12.30 3.52 -6.66
C PHE A 132 -13.53 4.35 -7.06
N GLU A 133 -14.23 3.97 -8.13
CA GLU A 133 -15.43 4.68 -8.61
C GLU A 133 -16.71 4.28 -7.87
N GLN A 134 -16.64 3.27 -6.99
CA GLN A 134 -17.78 2.88 -6.17
C GLN A 134 -17.99 3.88 -5.03
N PRO A 135 -19.21 4.02 -4.50
CA PRO A 135 -19.47 4.86 -3.34
C PRO A 135 -18.48 4.56 -2.19
N HIS A 136 -17.84 5.62 -1.68
CA HIS A 136 -16.84 5.53 -0.61
C HIS A 136 -15.61 4.65 -0.94
N GLY A 137 -15.32 4.40 -2.22
CA GLY A 137 -14.22 3.55 -2.66
C GLY A 137 -14.51 2.04 -2.55
N GLY A 138 -15.76 1.67 -2.24
CA GLY A 138 -16.20 0.27 -2.19
C GLY A 138 -15.46 -0.60 -1.17
N VAL A 139 -15.45 -1.90 -1.41
CA VAL A 139 -14.91 -2.88 -0.45
C VAL A 139 -13.40 -2.75 -0.22
N VAL A 140 -12.63 -2.31 -1.23
CA VAL A 140 -11.17 -2.12 -1.09
C VAL A 140 -10.85 -0.98 -0.12
N ALA A 141 -11.72 0.04 0.00
CA ALA A 141 -11.54 1.09 1.01
C ALA A 141 -11.61 0.50 2.42
N GLY A 142 -12.50 -0.47 2.66
CA GLY A 142 -12.56 -1.21 3.93
C GLY A 142 -11.25 -1.95 4.24
N PHE A 143 -10.67 -2.62 3.25
CA PHE A 143 -9.35 -3.27 3.41
C PHE A 143 -8.25 -2.26 3.71
N ALA A 144 -8.21 -1.14 2.99
CA ALA A 144 -7.21 -0.11 3.24
C ALA A 144 -7.32 0.46 4.66
N VAL A 145 -8.54 0.73 5.15
CA VAL A 145 -8.78 1.20 6.51
C VAL A 145 -8.35 0.16 7.55
N ASP A 146 -8.79 -1.09 7.42
CA ASP A 146 -8.41 -2.16 8.36
C ASP A 146 -6.89 -2.37 8.38
N TRP A 147 -6.24 -2.26 7.23
CA TRP A 147 -4.78 -2.35 7.15
C TRP A 147 -4.09 -1.22 7.91
N LEU A 148 -4.52 0.03 7.72
CA LEU A 148 -3.96 1.19 8.43
C LEU A 148 -4.23 1.13 9.94
N GLU A 149 -5.43 0.71 10.33
CA GLU A 149 -5.80 0.54 11.74
C GLU A 149 -4.94 -0.53 12.43
N TRP A 150 -4.62 -1.60 11.72
CA TRP A 150 -3.72 -2.63 12.24
C TRP A 150 -2.26 -2.17 12.26
N GLN A 151 -1.72 -1.73 11.12
CA GLN A 151 -0.29 -1.50 10.96
C GLN A 151 0.20 -0.20 11.61
N LEU A 152 -0.66 0.82 11.68
CA LEU A 152 -0.31 2.07 12.35
C LEU A 152 -0.79 2.05 13.81
N ARG A 153 -2.06 1.73 14.05
CA ARG A 153 -2.68 1.90 15.38
C ARG A 153 -2.68 0.63 16.23
N GLY A 154 -2.12 -0.48 15.73
CA GLY A 154 -2.01 -1.74 16.48
C GLY A 154 -3.34 -2.45 16.74
N LYS A 155 -4.43 -2.07 16.07
CA LYS A 155 -5.76 -2.64 16.31
C LYS A 155 -5.83 -4.09 15.84
N GLN A 156 -5.72 -5.03 16.77
CA GLN A 156 -5.73 -6.46 16.46
C GLN A 156 -7.06 -6.94 15.85
N GLN A 157 -8.18 -6.30 16.20
CA GLN A 157 -9.47 -6.61 15.55
C GLN A 157 -9.41 -6.37 14.03
N ALA A 158 -8.66 -5.37 13.56
CA ALA A 158 -8.50 -5.09 12.14
C ALA A 158 -7.56 -6.10 11.45
N ALA A 159 -6.63 -6.72 12.19
CA ALA A 159 -5.78 -7.79 11.68
C ALA A 159 -6.59 -9.01 11.21
N THR A 160 -7.74 -9.29 11.86
CA THR A 160 -8.62 -10.41 11.49
C THR A 160 -9.19 -10.32 10.08
N THR A 161 -9.09 -9.15 9.43
CA THR A 161 -9.40 -9.02 8.00
C THR A 161 -8.43 -9.79 7.12
N PHE A 162 -7.16 -9.90 7.52
CA PHE A 162 -6.07 -10.44 6.68
C PHE A 162 -5.48 -11.75 7.19
N VAL A 163 -5.46 -11.98 8.51
CA VAL A 163 -4.80 -13.13 9.12
C VAL A 163 -5.73 -13.94 10.02
N GLY A 164 -5.35 -15.19 10.27
CA GLY A 164 -6.15 -16.18 10.99
C GLY A 164 -6.87 -17.16 10.05
N GLN A 165 -7.21 -18.34 10.56
CA GLN A 165 -7.83 -19.41 9.76
C GLN A 165 -9.19 -19.00 9.15
N ALA A 166 -9.92 -18.12 9.84
CA ALA A 166 -11.20 -17.58 9.41
C ALA A 166 -11.11 -16.06 9.17
N CYS A 167 -10.02 -15.59 8.53
CA CYS A 167 -9.88 -14.17 8.22
C CYS A 167 -11.08 -13.67 7.39
N LYS A 168 -11.48 -12.40 7.53
CA LYS A 168 -12.67 -11.89 6.84
C LYS A 168 -12.59 -12.11 5.32
N ILE A 169 -11.45 -11.77 4.71
CA ILE A 169 -11.24 -11.95 3.25
C ILE A 169 -11.27 -13.43 2.85
N CYS A 170 -10.82 -14.34 3.73
CA CYS A 170 -10.82 -15.78 3.49
C CYS A 170 -12.23 -16.34 3.28
N GLY A 171 -13.25 -15.70 3.87
CA GLY A 171 -14.66 -16.07 3.74
C GLY A 171 -15.43 -15.26 2.70
N MET A 172 -14.81 -14.29 2.04
CA MET A 172 -15.49 -13.43 1.06
C MET A 172 -15.55 -14.13 -0.30
N PRO A 173 -16.75 -14.28 -0.91
CA PRO A 173 -16.87 -14.75 -2.28
C PRO A 173 -16.08 -13.87 -3.24
N ASP A 174 -15.46 -14.48 -4.26
CA ASP A 174 -14.72 -13.79 -5.34
C ASP A 174 -13.48 -13.00 -4.91
N TRP A 175 -13.09 -13.09 -3.63
CA TRP A 175 -11.85 -12.52 -3.11
C TRP A 175 -10.86 -13.63 -2.77
N THR A 176 -9.59 -13.35 -3.05
CA THR A 176 -8.46 -14.21 -2.70
C THR A 176 -7.47 -13.44 -1.87
N ILE A 177 -6.80 -14.14 -0.95
CA ILE A 177 -5.74 -13.57 -0.13
C ILE A 177 -4.55 -14.52 -0.02
N LYS A 178 -3.34 -13.97 -0.12
CA LYS A 178 -2.08 -14.61 0.29
C LYS A 178 -1.45 -13.74 1.36
N THR A 179 -0.84 -14.34 2.38
CA THR A 179 -0.06 -13.61 3.39
C THR A 179 1.31 -14.24 3.59
N LYS A 180 2.29 -13.44 3.99
CA LYS A 180 3.62 -13.91 4.37
C LYS A 180 4.22 -13.03 5.46
N GLY A 181 4.85 -13.65 6.46
CA GLY A 181 5.53 -12.94 7.55
C GLY A 181 4.65 -12.05 8.42
N LEU A 182 3.32 -12.10 8.26
CA LEU A 182 2.36 -11.35 9.06
C LEU A 182 1.94 -12.17 10.27
N THR A 183 2.02 -11.58 11.45
CA THR A 183 1.57 -12.19 12.71
C THR A 183 0.66 -11.20 13.43
N SER A 184 -0.48 -11.68 13.92
CA SER A 184 -1.30 -10.93 14.88
C SER A 184 -0.98 -11.39 16.29
N VAL A 185 -1.14 -10.51 17.27
CA VAL A 185 -1.18 -10.90 18.68
C VAL A 185 -2.59 -11.39 18.97
N PRO A 186 -2.79 -12.50 19.70
CA PRO A 186 -4.11 -12.91 20.15
C PRO A 186 -4.82 -11.75 20.86
N VAL A 187 -6.11 -11.58 20.57
CA VAL A 187 -6.96 -10.65 21.33
C VAL A 187 -7.54 -11.49 22.47
N ASP A 188 -7.14 -11.18 23.70
CA ASP A 188 -7.76 -11.75 24.91
C ASP A 188 -9.22 -11.31 25.07
#